data_AF-A0A562LA18-F1
#
_entry.id   AF-A0A562LA18-F1
#
_cell.length_a   1.000
_cell.length_b   1.000
_cell.length_c   1.000
_cell.angle_alpha   90.00
_cell.angle_beta   90.00
_cell.angle_gamma   90.00
#
_symmetry.space_group_name_H-M   'P 1'
#
loop_
_entity.id
_entity.type
_entity.pdbx_description
1 polymer ?
#
loop_
_entity_poly.entity_id
_entity_poly.type
_entity_poly.pdbx_seq_one_letter_code
_entity_poly.pdbx_strand_id
1 'polypeptide(L)'
;MATSVLAIGASLGVRDFGPVDEPRFALVATQMVATGSSLFPRRGAELHPDKRLFMWISAALLSLTQNLRTAVLAPSLVSGVAYVWMAFHLGTRNGGRVR
;
A
#
# COMPACT_ATOMS: atom_id res chain seq x y z
N MET A 1 3.95 20.84 0.42
CA MET A 1 2.88 19.80 0.47
C MET A 1 2.48 19.35 -0.93
N ALA A 2 1.96 20.23 -1.80
CA ALA A 2 1.51 19.85 -3.15
C ALA A 2 2.61 19.16 -3.99
N THR A 3 3.83 19.70 -4.00
CA THR A 3 4.98 19.11 -4.69
C THR A 3 5.33 17.72 -4.18
N SER A 4 5.31 17.50 -2.87
CA SER A 4 5.56 16.19 -2.25
C SER A 4 4.49 15.16 -2.61
N VAL A 5 3.22 15.55 -2.60
CA VAL A 5 2.10 14.66 -2.99
C VAL A 5 2.19 14.31 -4.48
N LEU A 6 2.52 15.27 -5.34
CA LEU A 6 2.72 15.04 -6.77
C LEU A 6 3.92 14.13 -7.03
N ALA A 7 5.04 14.32 -6.33
CA ALA A 7 6.22 13.46 -6.44
C ALA A 7 5.91 12.02 -6.01
N ILE A 8 5.15 11.84 -4.93
CA ILE A 8 4.71 10.51 -4.47
C ILE A 8 3.78 9.89 -5.52
N GLY A 9 2.77 10.63 -5.99
CA GLY A 9 1.84 10.16 -7.02
C GLY A 9 2.52 9.78 -8.35
N ALA A 10 3.52 10.54 -8.80
CA ALA A 10 4.26 10.25 -10.02
C ALA A 10 5.06 8.94 -9.95
N SER A 11 5.46 8.50 -8.74
CA SER A 11 6.25 7.27 -8.57
C SER A 11 5.46 5.98 -8.85
N LEU A 12 4.12 6.04 -8.89
CA LEU A 12 3.24 4.89 -9.20
C LEU A 12 3.45 4.32 -10.60
N GLY A 13 3.54 5.20 -11.59
CA GLY A 13 3.54 4.82 -13.00
C GLY A 13 4.87 4.28 -13.48
N VAL A 14 5.95 4.58 -12.76
CA VAL A 14 7.33 4.37 -13.21
C VAL A 14 8.01 3.21 -12.49
N ARG A 15 7.53 2.81 -11.30
CA ARG A 15 8.16 1.73 -10.53
C ARG A 15 7.62 0.35 -10.87
N ASP A 16 8.55 -0.57 -11.10
CA ASP A 16 8.32 -2.00 -11.08
C ASP A 16 8.37 -2.57 -9.67
N PHE A 17 7.95 -3.84 -9.54
CA PHE A 17 7.99 -4.54 -8.27
C PHE A 17 9.43 -4.68 -7.76
N GLY A 18 9.66 -4.30 -6.51
CA GLY A 18 10.90 -4.60 -5.80
C GLY A 18 11.09 -6.12 -5.67
N PRO A 19 12.33 -6.63 -5.69
CA PRO A 19 12.60 -8.05 -5.93
C PRO A 19 12.07 -9.02 -4.85
N VAL A 20 11.92 -8.57 -3.61
CA VAL A 20 11.67 -9.48 -2.47
C VAL A 20 10.28 -9.27 -1.87
N ASP A 21 9.90 -8.02 -1.68
CA ASP A 21 8.80 -7.70 -0.78
C ASP A 21 7.45 -7.52 -1.47
N GLU A 22 7.44 -6.95 -2.67
CA GLU A 22 6.21 -6.64 -3.39
C GLU A 22 5.60 -7.89 -4.07
N PRO A 23 6.39 -8.82 -4.67
CA PRO A 23 5.88 -10.06 -5.24
C PRO A 23 5.24 -10.97 -4.20
N ARG A 24 5.79 -11.05 -2.97
CA ARG A 24 5.18 -11.85 -1.89
C ARG A 24 3.80 -11.30 -1.50
N PHE A 25 3.63 -9.99 -1.43
CA PHE A 25 2.34 -9.39 -1.10
C PHE A 25 1.34 -9.59 -2.23
N ALA A 26 1.80 -9.48 -3.48
CA ALA A 26 0.99 -9.80 -4.65
C ALA A 26 0.47 -11.24 -4.60
N LEU A 27 1.35 -12.21 -4.30
CA LEU A 27 1.00 -13.63 -4.20
C LEU A 27 0.00 -13.91 -3.07
N VAL A 28 0.17 -13.29 -1.91
CA VAL A 28 -0.76 -13.49 -0.80
C VAL A 28 -2.12 -12.86 -1.11
N ALA A 29 -2.13 -11.66 -1.71
CA ALA A 29 -3.37 -11.00 -2.13
C ALA A 29 -4.14 -11.82 -3.17
N THR A 30 -3.46 -12.41 -4.17
CA THR A 30 -4.12 -13.29 -5.14
C THR A 30 -4.69 -14.54 -4.49
N GLN A 31 -3.95 -15.18 -3.60
CA GLN A 31 -4.41 -16.38 -2.89
C GLN A 31 -5.59 -16.08 -1.96
N MET A 32 -5.60 -14.91 -1.31
CA MET A 32 -6.71 -14.46 -0.50
C MET A 32 -7.98 -14.25 -1.32
N VAL A 33 -7.89 -13.61 -2.49
CA VAL A 33 -9.03 -13.43 -3.40
C VAL A 33 -9.50 -14.79 -3.95
N ALA A 34 -8.59 -15.67 -4.33
CA ALA A 34 -8.92 -16.99 -4.89
C ALA A 34 -9.54 -17.96 -3.87
N THR A 35 -9.07 -17.95 -2.63
CA THR A 35 -9.50 -18.90 -1.58
C THR A 35 -10.59 -18.33 -0.67
N GLY A 36 -10.80 -17.01 -0.68
CA GLY A 36 -11.67 -16.31 0.28
C GLY A 36 -11.13 -16.28 1.72
N SER A 37 -9.98 -16.90 1.99
CA SER A 37 -9.40 -17.01 3.32
C SER A 37 -8.68 -15.72 3.72
N SER A 38 -9.44 -14.69 4.10
CA SER A 38 -8.89 -13.38 4.52
C SER A 38 -8.43 -13.37 5.98
N LEU A 39 -9.05 -14.17 6.85
CA LEU A 39 -8.68 -14.26 8.27
C LEU A 39 -7.28 -14.84 8.47
N PHE A 40 -6.87 -15.78 7.62
CA PHE A 40 -5.58 -16.47 7.69
C PHE A 40 -4.88 -16.35 6.34
N PRO A 41 -4.19 -15.21 6.07
CA PRO A 41 -3.44 -15.04 4.85
C PRO A 41 -2.37 -16.14 4.76
N ARG A 42 -2.22 -16.69 3.56
CA ARG A 42 -1.26 -17.75 3.27
C ARG A 42 -0.42 -17.35 2.08
N ARG A 43 0.81 -17.84 2.08
CA ARG A 43 1.76 -17.76 0.97
C ARG A 43 2.09 -19.19 0.56
N GLY A 44 1.36 -19.71 -0.41
CA GLY A 44 1.41 -21.14 -0.75
C GLY A 44 0.91 -21.97 0.42
N ALA A 45 1.76 -22.86 0.95
CA ALA A 45 1.45 -23.70 2.10
C ALA A 45 1.76 -23.03 3.46
N GLU A 46 2.51 -21.93 3.47
CA GLU A 46 2.88 -21.25 4.72
C GLU A 46 1.84 -20.22 5.15
N LEU A 47 1.55 -20.18 6.46
CA LEU A 47 0.77 -19.12 7.05
C LEU A 47 1.60 -17.84 7.09
N HIS A 48 1.03 -16.73 6.60
CA HIS A 48 1.68 -15.42 6.60
C HIS A 48 0.80 -14.42 7.38
N PRO A 49 0.69 -14.57 8.72
CA PRO A 49 -0.19 -13.75 9.54
C PRO A 49 0.40 -12.38 9.86
N ASP A 50 1.65 -12.12 9.48
CA ASP A 50 2.26 -10.80 9.59
C ASP A 50 1.63 -9.85 8.55
N LYS A 51 1.36 -8.60 8.94
CA LYS A 51 0.86 -7.53 8.06
C LYS A 51 -0.54 -7.76 7.44
N ARG A 52 -1.46 -8.44 8.16
CA ARG A 52 -2.85 -8.73 7.74
C ARG A 52 -3.62 -7.54 7.18
N LEU A 53 -3.53 -6.38 7.82
CA LEU A 53 -4.22 -5.16 7.39
C LEU A 53 -3.81 -4.71 5.99
N PHE A 54 -2.51 -4.74 5.69
CA PHE A 54 -2.01 -4.42 4.36
C PHE A 54 -2.53 -5.42 3.34
N MET A 55 -2.50 -6.71 3.66
CA MET A 55 -2.98 -7.77 2.76
C MET A 55 -4.48 -7.70 2.52
N TRP A 56 -5.28 -7.31 3.52
CA TRP A 56 -6.72 -7.10 3.37
C TRP A 56 -7.03 -5.97 2.39
N ILE A 57 -6.35 -4.83 2.55
CA ILE A 57 -6.51 -3.69 1.65
C ILE A 57 -6.04 -4.07 0.25
N SER A 58 -4.92 -4.77 0.11
CA SER A 58 -4.42 -5.24 -1.19
C SER A 58 -5.37 -6.25 -1.85
N ALA A 59 -5.91 -7.22 -1.12
CA ALA A 59 -6.87 -8.18 -1.65
C ALA A 59 -8.18 -7.49 -2.08
N ALA A 60 -8.67 -6.53 -1.30
CA ALA A 60 -9.84 -5.73 -1.64
C ALA A 60 -9.59 -4.91 -2.91
N LEU A 61 -8.45 -4.20 -3.00
CA LEU A 61 -8.08 -3.44 -4.19
C LEU A 61 -7.87 -4.35 -5.40
N LEU A 62 -7.32 -5.54 -5.22
CA LEU A 62 -7.17 -6.51 -6.30
C LEU A 62 -8.53 -6.97 -6.82
N SER A 63 -9.48 -7.24 -5.92
CA SER A 63 -10.85 -7.61 -6.32
C SER A 63 -11.57 -6.50 -7.10
N LEU A 64 -11.30 -5.22 -6.76
CA LEU A 64 -11.93 -4.07 -7.40
C LEU A 64 -11.24 -3.65 -8.72
N THR A 65 -9.91 -3.66 -8.74
CA THR A 65 -9.12 -3.11 -9.86
C THR A 65 -8.65 -4.16 -10.85
N GLN A 66 -8.66 -5.45 -10.46
CA GLN A 66 -8.10 -6.58 -11.21
C GLN A 66 -6.64 -6.35 -11.67
N ASN A 67 -5.92 -5.44 -11.00
CA ASN A 67 -4.56 -5.05 -11.35
C ASN A 67 -3.64 -5.23 -10.15
N LEU A 68 -2.66 -6.13 -10.29
CA LEU A 68 -1.72 -6.47 -9.23
C LEU A 68 -0.83 -5.30 -8.82
N ARG A 69 -0.42 -4.44 -9.77
CA ARG A 69 0.40 -3.26 -9.43
C ARG A 69 -0.38 -2.32 -8.54
N THR A 70 -1.60 -1.98 -8.94
CA THR A 70 -2.45 -1.06 -8.19
C THR A 70 -2.76 -1.63 -6.81
N ALA A 71 -3.07 -2.92 -6.72
CA ALA A 71 -3.40 -3.59 -5.46
C ALA A 71 -2.27 -3.56 -4.43
N VAL A 72 -1.02 -3.72 -4.86
CA VAL A 72 0.15 -3.74 -3.95
C VAL A 72 0.72 -2.35 -3.71
N LEU A 73 0.78 -1.51 -4.74
CA LEU A 73 1.43 -0.20 -4.63
C LEU A 73 0.50 0.83 -3.98
N ALA A 74 -0.77 0.91 -4.37
CA ALA A 74 -1.70 1.96 -3.93
C ALA A 74 -1.79 2.13 -2.39
N PRO A 75 -1.86 1.07 -1.57
CA PRO A 75 -1.89 1.23 -0.11
C PRO A 75 -0.66 1.96 0.44
N SER A 76 0.52 1.70 -0.13
CA SER A 76 1.78 2.33 0.27
C SER A 76 1.81 3.81 -0.09
N LEU A 77 1.23 4.21 -1.23
CA LEU A 77 1.18 5.62 -1.62
C LEU A 77 0.18 6.41 -0.80
N VAL A 78 -1.00 5.84 -0.56
CA VAL A 78 -1.98 6.47 0.33
C VAL A 78 -1.35 6.70 1.69
N SER A 79 -0.59 5.72 2.20
CA SER A 79 0.17 5.86 3.44
C SER A 79 1.24 6.95 3.38
N GLY A 80 1.99 7.06 2.28
CA GLY A 80 3.00 8.10 2.08
C GLY A 80 2.41 9.51 2.00
N VAL A 81 1.29 9.68 1.28
CA VAL A 81 0.56 10.94 1.22
C VAL A 81 -0.02 11.30 2.59
N ALA A 82 -0.63 10.34 3.28
CA ALA A 82 -1.16 10.53 4.62
C ALA A 82 -0.06 10.93 5.63
N TYR A 83 1.13 10.33 5.52
CA TYR A 83 2.28 10.69 6.34
C TYR A 83 2.74 12.13 6.10
N VAL A 84 2.90 12.55 4.84
CA VAL A 84 3.27 13.93 4.50
C VAL A 84 2.21 14.92 4.96
N TRP A 85 0.94 14.59 4.77
CA TRP A 85 -0.18 15.41 5.24
C TRP A 85 -0.17 15.55 6.76
N MET A 86 0.01 14.45 7.48
CA MET A 86 0.11 14.44 8.93
C MET A 86 1.30 15.29 9.38
N ALA A 87 2.51 15.04 8.86
CA ALA A 87 3.70 15.81 9.21
C ALA A 87 3.53 17.32 8.98
N PHE A 88 2.91 17.71 7.85
CA PHE A 88 2.59 19.10 7.57
C PHE A 88 1.59 19.70 8.57
N HIS A 89 0.51 18.96 8.89
CA HIS A 89 -0.50 19.38 9.85
C HIS A 89 0.09 19.51 11.27
N LEU A 90 0.96 18.59 11.67
CA LEU A 90 1.71 18.65 12.93
C LEU A 90 2.67 19.84 13.00
N GLY A 91 3.35 20.17 11.89
CA GLY A 91 4.25 21.31 11.83
C GLY A 91 3.52 22.65 11.95
N THR A 92 2.44 22.81 11.19
CA THR A 92 1.63 24.05 11.19
C THR A 92 0.94 24.30 12.53
N ARG A 93 0.40 23.25 13.18
CA ARG A 93 -0.24 23.40 14.50
C ARG A 93 0.75 23.74 15.63
N ASN A 94 2.00 23.31 15.51
CA ASN A 94 3.07 23.56 16.50
C ASN A 94 3.80 24.91 16.25
N GLY A 95 3.25 25.80 15.42
CA GLY A 95 3.81 27.13 15.16
C GLY A 95 4.81 27.20 13.99
N GLY A 96 4.99 26.10 13.24
CA GLY A 96 5.75 26.07 12.00
C GLY A 96 5.06 26.92 10.93
N ARG A 97 5.51 28.17 10.78
CA ARG A 97 5.04 29.08 9.74
C ARG A 97 5.66 28.69 8.40
N VAL A 98 4.82 28.24 7.48
CA VAL A 98 5.16 28.19 6.05
C VAL A 98 4.99 29.62 5.55
N ARG A 99 6.08 30.38 5.49
CA ARG A 99 6.09 31.67 4.78
C ARG A 99 6.11 31.42 3.29
#